data_AF-A0AAW2G6M2-F1
#
_entry.id   AF-A0AAW2G6M2-F1
#
_cell.length_a   1.000
_cell.length_b   1.000
_cell.length_c   1.000
_cell.angle_alpha   90.00
_cell.angle_beta   90.00
_cell.angle_gamma   90.00
#
_symmetry.space_group_name_H-M   'P 1'
#
loop_
_entity.id
_entity.type
_entity.pdbx_description
1 polymer ?
#
loop_
_entity_poly.entity_id
_entity_poly.type
_entity_poly.pdbx_seq_one_letter_code
_entity_poly.pdbx_strand_id
1 'polypeptide(L)'
;MLNHVLRPITRNLIRSGTRSGSSATPADIKLATINDIPGSCGPWQEHYDSRQKVYNTQLIAGLAVLVGTITYIKVSGVIFFNFNPPEQPAEDK
;
A
#
# COMPACT_ATOMS: atom_id res chain seq x y z
N MET A 1 -9.64 3.86 0.58
CA MET A 1 -8.25 3.62 1.05
C MET A 1 -7.28 4.74 0.68
N LEU A 2 -7.45 5.41 -0.47
CA LEU A 2 -6.62 6.55 -0.88
C LEU A 2 -6.56 7.68 0.18
N ASN A 3 -7.69 7.94 0.86
CA ASN A 3 -7.79 8.97 1.90
C ASN A 3 -6.91 8.70 3.14
N HIS A 4 -6.45 7.46 3.38
CA HIS A 4 -5.53 7.15 4.48
C HIS A 4 -4.05 7.31 4.09
N VAL A 5 -3.73 7.16 2.80
CA VAL A 5 -2.37 7.36 2.26
C VAL A 5 -2.05 8.84 2.10
N LEU A 6 -3.05 9.67 1.77
CA LEU A 6 -2.87 11.11 1.60
C LEU A 6 -2.85 11.90 2.92
N ARG A 7 -3.44 11.35 3.99
CA ARG A 7 -3.56 12.01 5.30
C ARG A 7 -2.21 12.38 5.97
N PRO A 8 -1.15 11.55 5.94
CA PRO A 8 0.15 11.94 6.51
C PRO A 8 0.87 13.01 5.68
N ILE A 9 0.67 13.02 4.36
CA ILE A 9 1.32 13.97 3.45
C ILE A 9 0.73 15.37 3.63
N THR A 10 -0.59 15.50 3.69
CA THR A 10 -1.25 16.79 3.94
C THR A 10 -1.04 17.29 5.38
N ARG A 11 -0.91 16.38 6.36
CA ARG A 11 -0.72 16.74 7.77
C ARG A 11 0.67 17.32 8.08
N ASN A 12 1.70 16.98 7.29
CA ASN A 12 3.04 17.55 7.48
C ASN A 12 3.17 18.98 6.91
N LEU A 13 2.38 19.34 5.90
CA LEU A 13 2.45 20.67 5.27
C LEU A 13 1.80 21.78 6.13
N ILE A 14 0.84 21.43 7.00
CA ILE A 14 0.16 22.40 7.88
C ILE A 14 0.91 22.59 9.22
N ARG A 15 1.84 21.69 9.57
CA ARG A 15 2.48 21.67 10.90
C ARG A 15 3.76 22.51 11.02
N SER A 16 4.15 23.23 9.97
CA SER A 16 5.25 24.20 10.02
C SER A 16 4.75 25.53 10.58
N GLY A 17 4.43 25.53 11.87
CA GLY A 17 4.02 26.72 12.61
C GLY A 17 4.10 26.44 14.10
N THR A 18 5.07 27.09 14.75
CA THR A 18 5.18 27.31 16.20
C THR A 18 5.08 26.10 17.12
N ARG A 19 6.18 25.34 17.23
CA ARG A 19 6.52 24.71 18.51
C ARG A 19 7.12 25.76 19.44
N SER A 20 6.27 26.61 20.01
CA SER A 20 6.66 27.39 21.18
C SER A 20 6.71 26.40 22.35
N GLY A 21 7.93 26.03 22.76
CA GLY A 21 8.16 25.29 23.99
C GLY A 21 7.79 26.18 25.16
N SER A 22 6.58 26.02 25.70
CA SER A 22 6.25 26.61 27.00
C SER A 22 6.90 25.73 28.07
N SER A 23 7.89 26.29 28.74
CA SER A 23 8.34 25.87 30.07
C SER A 23 7.26 26.22 31.10
N ALA A 24 6.05 25.68 30.91
CA ALA A 24 5.04 25.69 31.95
C ALA A 24 5.44 24.63 32.97
N THR A 25 5.52 25.04 34.23
CA THR A 25 5.64 24.22 35.44
C THR A 25 4.90 22.88 35.28
N PRO A 26 5.43 21.75 35.83
CA PRO A 26 4.74 20.47 35.75
C PRO A 26 3.50 20.54 36.63
N ALA A 27 2.40 21.04 36.08
CA ALA A 27 1.07 20.88 36.65
C ALA A 27 0.76 19.38 36.57
N ASP A 28 0.77 18.74 37.74
CA ASP A 28 0.43 17.32 37.96
C ASP A 28 1.10 16.32 37.00
N ILE A 29 2.23 15.76 37.43
CA ILE A 29 2.70 14.49 36.87
C ILE A 29 1.68 13.42 37.28
N LYS A 30 0.70 13.15 36.41
CA LYS A 30 -0.21 12.02 36.57
C LYS A 30 0.63 10.75 36.60
N LEU A 31 0.69 10.10 37.77
CA LEU A 31 1.34 8.80 37.90
C LEU A 31 0.61 7.79 37.02
N ALA A 32 1.39 7.04 36.22
CA ALA A 32 0.84 5.97 35.41
C ALA A 32 0.10 4.97 36.30
N THR A 33 -1.17 4.74 36.01
CA THR A 33 -2.01 3.78 36.72
C THR A 33 -2.27 2.56 35.85
N ILE A 34 -2.72 1.46 36.44
CA ILE A 34 -3.12 0.25 35.71
C ILE A 34 -4.24 0.53 34.69
N ASN A 35 -5.03 1.57 34.90
CA ASN A 35 -6.06 2.03 33.94
C ASN A 35 -5.47 2.67 32.68
N ASP A 36 -4.19 3.03 32.68
CA ASP A 36 -3.49 3.56 31.51
C ASP A 36 -2.95 2.43 30.61
N ILE A 37 -3.06 1.16 31.04
CA ILE A 37 -2.72 0.01 30.20
C ILE A 37 -3.74 -0.07 29.06
N PRO A 38 -3.29 -0.14 27.79
CA PRO A 38 -4.20 -0.35 26.68
C PRO A 38 -4.96 -1.66 26.88
N GLY A 39 -6.28 -1.57 27.02
CA GLY A 39 -7.15 -2.74 27.04
C GLY A 39 -7.10 -3.50 25.71
N SER A 40 -7.60 -4.73 25.71
CA SER A 40 -7.75 -5.50 24.47
C SER A 40 -8.59 -4.70 23.47
N CYS A 41 -8.06 -4.50 22.26
CA CYS A 41 -8.73 -3.82 21.15
C CYS A 41 -9.87 -4.68 20.58
N GLY A 42 -10.94 -4.88 21.36
CA GLY A 42 -12.14 -5.60 20.93
C GLY A 42 -11.90 -7.04 20.46
N PRO A 43 -12.89 -7.65 19.80
CA PRO A 43 -12.75 -8.98 19.20
C PRO A 43 -11.80 -8.93 18.00
N TRP A 44 -10.67 -9.63 18.11
CA TRP A 44 -9.65 -9.71 17.06
C TRP A 44 -10.20 -10.17 15.70
N GLN A 45 -11.25 -10.98 15.73
CA GLN A 45 -11.86 -11.57 14.53
C GLN A 45 -12.50 -10.51 13.63
N GLU A 46 -13.24 -9.56 14.18
CA GLU A 46 -13.86 -8.48 13.38
C GLU A 46 -12.79 -7.63 12.69
N HIS A 47 -11.70 -7.34 13.40
CA HIS A 47 -10.57 -6.63 12.83
C HIS A 47 -9.93 -7.44 11.70
N TYR A 48 -9.67 -8.73 11.92
CA TYR A 48 -9.10 -9.63 10.91
C TYR A 48 -9.98 -9.69 9.65
N ASP A 49 -11.29 -9.93 9.81
CA ASP A 49 -12.24 -10.06 8.70
C ASP A 49 -12.34 -8.76 7.89
N SER A 50 -12.28 -7.60 8.55
CA SER A 50 -12.26 -6.29 7.89
C SER A 50 -11.03 -6.11 7.01
N ARG A 51 -9.87 -6.62 7.44
CA ARG A 51 -8.59 -6.52 6.72
C ARG A 51 -8.49 -7.55 5.61
N GLN A 52 -9.06 -8.73 5.79
CA GLN A 52 -9.04 -9.79 4.79
C GLN A 52 -9.67 -9.37 3.47
N LYS A 53 -10.78 -8.62 3.51
CA LYS A 53 -11.42 -8.04 2.31
C LYS A 53 -10.48 -7.13 1.54
N VAL A 54 -9.69 -6.32 2.24
CA VAL A 54 -8.71 -5.41 1.64
C VAL A 54 -7.61 -6.20 0.93
N TYR A 55 -7.04 -7.21 1.60
CA TYR A 55 -5.96 -8.00 1.03
C TYR A 55 -6.42 -8.80 -0.19
N ASN A 56 -7.60 -9.42 -0.12
CA ASN A 56 -8.15 -10.15 -1.27
C ASN A 56 -8.41 -9.23 -2.46
N THR A 57 -8.90 -8.01 -2.22
CA THR A 57 -9.10 -7.01 -3.28
C THR A 57 -7.78 -6.61 -3.92
N GLN A 58 -6.74 -6.37 -3.12
CA GLN A 58 -5.40 -6.04 -3.62
C GLN A 58 -4.80 -7.20 -4.42
N LEU A 59 -4.98 -8.44 -3.96
CA LEU A 59 -4.51 -9.63 -4.66
C LEU A 59 -5.16 -9.76 -6.04
N ILE A 60 -6.49 -9.65 -6.12
CA ILE A 60 -7.23 -9.74 -7.39
C ILE A 60 -6.81 -8.62 -8.35
N ALA A 61 -6.71 -7.39 -7.84
CA ALA A 61 -6.29 -6.25 -8.65
C ALA A 61 -4.86 -6.43 -9.18
N GLY A 62 -3.94 -6.89 -8.32
CA GLY A 62 -2.55 -7.18 -8.72
C GLY A 62 -2.46 -8.28 -9.78
N LEU A 63 -3.25 -9.35 -9.63
CA LEU A 63 -3.31 -10.43 -10.61
C LEU A 63 -3.86 -9.95 -11.95
N ALA A 64 -4.92 -9.14 -11.94
CA ALA A 64 -5.51 -8.59 -13.16
C ALA A 64 -4.52 -7.71 -13.92
N VAL A 65 -3.79 -6.84 -13.22
CA VAL A 65 -2.75 -6.00 -13.82
C VAL A 65 -1.63 -6.87 -14.38
N LEU A 66 -1.11 -7.84 -13.62
CA LEU A 66 -0.02 -8.71 -14.06
C LEU A 66 -0.39 -9.48 -15.34
N VAL A 67 -1.55 -10.16 -15.33
CA VAL A 67 -2.04 -10.93 -16.48
C VAL A 67 -2.27 -10.01 -17.68
N GLY A 68 -2.87 -8.83 -17.46
CA GLY A 68 -3.08 -7.84 -18.50
C GLY A 68 -1.78 -7.37 -19.14
N THR A 69 -0.76 -7.05 -18.32
CA THR A 69 0.56 -6.62 -18.81
C THR A 69 1.25 -7.72 -19.63
N ILE A 70 1.28 -8.96 -19.13
CA ILE A 70 1.89 -10.08 -19.86
C ILE A 70 1.19 -10.31 -21.20
N THR A 71 -0.15 -10.31 -21.20
CA THR A 71 -0.96 -10.50 -22.40
C THR A 71 -0.72 -9.38 -23.41
N TYR A 72 -0.72 -8.13 -22.96
CA TYR A 72 -0.44 -6.98 -23.82
C TYR A 72 0.93 -7.08 -24.46
N ILE A 73 1.98 -7.41 -23.69
CA ILE A 73 3.34 -7.57 -24.22
C ILE A 73 3.40 -8.68 -25.28
N LYS A 74 2.73 -9.82 -25.04
CA LYS A 74 2.71 -10.95 -25.96
C LYS A 74 1.98 -10.65 -27.28
N VAL A 75 0.88 -9.89 -27.22
CA VAL A 75 0.01 -9.66 -28.40
C VAL A 75 0.39 -8.40 -29.17
N SER A 76 0.86 -7.34 -28.50
CA SER A 76 1.15 -6.06 -29.14
C SER A 76 2.38 -6.05 -30.05
N GLY A 77 3.29 -7.01 -29.88
CA GLY A 77 4.59 -7.02 -30.58
C GLY A 77 5.52 -5.88 -30.17
N VAL A 78 5.22 -5.14 -29.08
CA VAL A 78 6.02 -4.00 -28.63
C VAL A 78 7.42 -4.41 -28.14
N ILE A 79 7.60 -5.68 -27.77
CA ILE A 79 8.89 -6.27 -27.40
C ILE A 79 9.20 -7.42 -28.35
N PHE A 80 10.32 -7.32 -29.06
CA PHE A 80 10.89 -8.44 -29.81
C PHE A 80 11.81 -9.24 -28.90
N PHE A 81 11.38 -10.45 -28.55
CA PHE A 81 12.11 -11.28 -27.58
C PHE A 81 13.16 -12.22 -28.19
N ASN A 82 13.24 -12.33 -29.53
CA ASN A 82 14.16 -13.23 -30.24
C ASN A 82 14.20 -14.66 -29.66
N PHE A 83 13.04 -15.22 -29.28
CA PHE A 83 12.98 -16.52 -28.60
C PHE A 83 13.36 -17.71 -29.49
N ASN A 84 13.20 -17.56 -30.80
CA ASN A 84 13.46 -18.61 -31.77
C ASN A 84 14.53 -18.17 -32.77
N PRO A 85 15.31 -19.11 -33.33
CA PRO A 85 16.17 -18.81 -34.46
C PRO A 85 15.34 -18.24 -35.63
N PRO A 86 15.95 -17.40 -36.49
CA PRO A 86 15.25 -16.83 -37.65
C PRO A 86 14.75 -17.95 -38.56
N GLU A 87 13.57 -17.76 -39.15
CA GLU A 87 13.05 -18.69 -40.15
C GLU A 87 14.02 -18.75 -41.33
N GLN A 88 14.25 -19.96 -41.83
CA GLN A 88 15.05 -20.16 -43.04
C GLN A 88 14.29 -19.51 -44.21
N PRO A 89 15.00 -18.85 -45.14
CA PRO A 89 14.36 -18.26 -46.29
C PRO A 89 13.54 -19.32 -47.02
N ALA A 90 12.29 -19.01 -47.33
CA ALA A 90 11.49 -19.88 -48.18
C ALA A 90 12.23 -20.01 -49.51
N GLU A 91 12.65 -21.23 -49.86
CA GLU A 91 13.12 -21.49 -51.22
C GLU A 91 11.96 -21.19 -52.16
N ASP A 92 12.09 -20.12 -52.95
CA ASP A 92 11.19 -19.79 -54.04
C ASP A 92 11.13 -21.00 -54.99
N LYS A 93 9.99 -21.69 -55.01
CA LYS A 93 9.71 -22.81 -55.93
C LYS A 93 9.05 -22.30 -57.20
#